data_AF-A0AA37HLV4-F1
#
_entry.id   AF-A0AA37HLV4-F1
#
_cell.length_a   1.000
_cell.length_b   1.000
_cell.length_c   1.000
_cell.angle_alpha   90.00
_cell.angle_beta   90.00
_cell.angle_gamma   90.00
#
_symmetry.space_group_name_H-M   'P 1'
#
loop_
_entity.id
_entity.type
_entity.pdbx_description
1 polymer ?
#
loop_
_entity_poly.entity_id
_entity_poly.type
_entity_poly.pdbx_seq_one_letter_code
_entity_poly.pdbx_strand_id
1 'polypeptide(L)'
;MTVAVPPPDPAATLVEVFAGSAAEHDRNGSFPHGNLAGRYEAGLALQQRAELCGTAAHAQANPLERHLRDVLRARIHRPQGDAVRAAGRTALGR
;
A
#
# COMPACT_ATOMS: atom_id res chain seq x y z
N MET A 1 -29.19 15.59 -12.01
CA MET A 1 -28.58 15.13 -10.75
C MET A 1 -27.30 14.40 -11.12
N THR A 2 -26.17 15.11 -11.17
CA THR A 2 -24.87 14.52 -11.48
C THR A 2 -24.35 13.87 -10.22
N VAL A 3 -24.46 12.54 -10.10
CA VAL A 3 -23.77 11.81 -9.05
C VAL A 3 -22.27 12.03 -9.27
N ALA A 4 -21.62 12.71 -8.34
CA ALA A 4 -20.17 12.75 -8.29
C ALA A 4 -19.70 11.30 -8.14
N VAL A 5 -19.12 10.74 -9.20
CA VAL A 5 -18.46 9.44 -9.14
C VAL A 5 -17.36 9.58 -8.07
N PRO A 6 -17.41 8.80 -6.97
CA PRO A 6 -16.35 8.85 -5.99
C PRO A 6 -15.02 8.52 -6.68
N PRO A 7 -13.93 9.23 -6.35
CA PRO A 7 -12.63 8.91 -6.91
C PRO A 7 -12.33 7.41 -6.70
N PRO A 8 -11.71 6.74 -7.68
CA PRO A 8 -11.46 5.31 -7.61
C PRO A 8 -10.73 4.97 -6.31
N ASP A 9 -11.09 3.83 -5.72
CA ASP A 9 -10.45 3.32 -4.52
C ASP A 9 -8.95 3.16 -4.80
N PRO A 10 -8.07 3.93 -4.13
CA PRO A 10 -6.64 3.83 -4.35
C PRO A 10 -6.10 2.41 -4.09
N ALA A 11 -6.74 1.63 -3.21
CA ALA A 11 -6.36 0.24 -3.00
C ALA A 11 -6.67 -0.63 -4.23
N ALA A 12 -7.84 -0.45 -4.85
CA ALA A 12 -8.23 -1.19 -6.06
C ALA A 12 -7.29 -0.87 -7.23
N THR A 13 -6.99 0.41 -7.46
CA THR A 13 -6.04 0.85 -8.48
C THR A 13 -4.66 0.21 -8.30
N LEU A 14 -4.17 0.15 -7.05
CA LEU A 14 -2.86 -0.45 -6.76
C LEU A 14 -2.87 -1.97 -6.93
N VAL A 15 -3.98 -2.64 -6.61
CA VAL A 15 -4.11 -4.08 -6.85
C VAL A 15 -3.99 -4.39 -8.34
N GLU A 16 -4.65 -3.63 -9.21
CA GLU A 16 -4.53 -3.79 -10.67
C GLU A 16 -3.09 -3.56 -11.15
N VAL A 17 -2.47 -2.45 -10.73
CA VAL A 17 -1.09 -2.12 -11.09
C VAL A 17 -0.10 -3.20 -10.63
N PHE A 18 -0.26 -3.71 -9.40
CA PHE A 18 0.64 -4.72 -8.86
C PHE A 18 0.41 -6.09 -9.49
N ALA A 19 -0.83 -6.46 -9.76
CA ALA A 19 -1.15 -7.71 -10.44
C ALA A 19 -0.56 -7.73 -11.86
N GLY A 20 -0.60 -6.59 -12.56
CA GLY A 20 -0.01 -6.44 -13.90
C GLY A 20 1.50 -6.64 -13.93
N SER A 21 2.24 -6.19 -12.91
CA SER A 21 3.70 -6.31 -12.84
C SER A 21 4.20 -7.57 -12.12
N ALA A 22 3.36 -8.22 -11.30
CA ALA A 22 3.75 -9.38 -10.49
C ALA A 22 4.33 -10.53 -11.33
N ALA A 23 3.66 -10.90 -12.43
CA ALA A 23 4.09 -12.00 -13.29
C ALA A 23 5.44 -11.74 -13.99
N GLU A 24 5.83 -10.47 -14.15
CA GLU A 24 7.15 -10.13 -14.66
C GLU A 24 8.21 -10.27 -13.56
N HIS A 25 7.95 -9.72 -12.37
CA HIS A 25 8.82 -9.83 -11.20
C HIS A 25 9.09 -11.28 -10.79
N ASP A 26 8.07 -12.14 -10.83
CA ASP A 26 8.20 -13.56 -10.51
C ASP A 26 9.09 -14.30 -11.51
N ARG A 27 9.00 -13.96 -12.81
CA ARG A 27 9.78 -14.59 -13.87
C ARG A 27 11.25 -14.16 -13.89
N ASN A 28 11.52 -12.88 -13.62
CA ASN A 28 12.86 -12.31 -13.73
C ASN A 28 13.58 -12.14 -12.38
N GLY A 29 12.89 -12.37 -11.26
CA GLY A 29 13.42 -12.16 -9.91
C GLY A 29 13.73 -10.68 -9.60
N SER A 30 13.22 -9.74 -10.39
CA SER A 30 13.48 -8.31 -10.22
C SER A 30 12.74 -7.76 -9.01
N PHE A 31 13.39 -6.83 -8.32
CA PHE A 31 12.81 -6.22 -7.13
C PHE A 31 11.70 -5.22 -7.50
N PRO A 32 10.51 -5.28 -6.87
CA PRO A 32 9.34 -4.49 -7.28
C PRO A 32 9.36 -3.09 -6.66
N HIS A 33 10.37 -2.28 -7.00
CA HIS A 33 10.58 -0.93 -6.44
C HIS A 33 9.33 -0.04 -6.58
N GLY A 34 8.73 0.00 -7.78
CA GLY A 34 7.53 0.79 -8.06
C GLY A 34 6.33 0.36 -7.22
N ASN A 35 6.09 -0.96 -7.10
CA ASN A 35 4.97 -1.47 -6.31
C ASN A 35 5.15 -1.14 -4.81
N LEU A 36 6.38 -1.21 -4.31
CA LEU A 36 6.68 -0.86 -2.92
C LEU A 36 6.46 0.64 -2.67
N ALA A 37 6.89 1.50 -3.58
CA ALA A 37 6.69 2.95 -3.52
C ALA A 37 5.19 3.34 -3.56
N GLY A 38 4.43 2.81 -4.54
CA GLY A 38 3.00 3.08 -4.65
C GLY A 38 2.20 2.67 -3.40
N ARG A 39 2.58 1.56 -2.75
CA ARG A 39 2.01 1.17 -1.45
C ARG A 39 2.31 2.16 -0.33
N TYR A 40 3.50 2.77 -0.31
CA TYR A 40 3.87 3.75 0.71
C TYR A 40 3.10 5.06 0.51
N GLU A 41 3.06 5.57 -0.73
CA GLU A 41 2.33 6.78 -1.10
C GLU A 41 0.85 6.67 -0.75
N ALA A 42 0.22 5.54 -1.06
CA ALA A 42 -1.18 5.29 -0.72
C ALA A 42 -1.43 5.25 0.79
N GLY A 43 -0.49 4.69 1.55
CA GLY A 43 -0.57 4.69 3.00
C GLY A 43 -0.49 6.10 3.58
N LEU A 44 0.42 6.94 3.07
CA LEU A 44 0.52 8.35 3.47
C LEU A 44 -0.76 9.13 3.14
N ALA A 45 -1.30 8.95 1.93
CA ALA A 45 -2.54 9.62 1.52
C ALA A 45 -3.74 9.23 2.40
N LEU A 46 -3.88 7.95 2.77
CA LEU A 46 -4.95 7.50 3.65
C LEU A 46 -4.80 8.04 5.07
N GLN A 47 -3.57 8.14 5.60
CA GLN A 47 -3.31 8.76 6.90
C GLN A 47 -3.67 10.25 6.90
N GLN A 48 -3.24 11.00 5.89
CA GLN A 48 -3.60 12.42 5.74
C GLN A 48 -5.11 12.63 5.64
N ARG A 49 -5.81 11.78 4.89
CA ARG A 49 -7.28 11.82 4.81
C ARG A 49 -7.93 11.55 6.17
N ALA A 50 -7.39 10.61 6.94
CA ALA A 50 -7.88 10.33 8.29
C ALA A 50 -7.71 11.54 9.21
N GLU A 51 -6.56 12.22 9.13
CA GLU A 51 -6.30 13.46 9.89
C GLU A 51 -7.30 14.56 9.53
N LEU A 52 -7.60 14.76 8.24
CA LEU A 52 -8.61 15.73 7.78
C LEU A 52 -10.03 15.39 8.27
N CYS A 53 -10.36 14.11 8.38
CA CYS A 53 -11.66 13.65 8.87
C CYS A 53 -11.76 13.60 10.41
N GLY A 54 -10.65 13.75 11.14
CA GLY A 54 -10.60 13.69 12.59
C GLY A 54 -11.13 12.37 13.16
N THR A 55 -11.78 12.42 14.33
CA THR A 55 -12.28 11.21 15.03
C THR A 55 -13.31 10.42 14.20
N ALA A 56 -14.01 11.07 13.27
CA ALA A 56 -14.95 10.40 12.37
C ALA A 56 -14.26 9.43 11.39
N ALA A 57 -12.95 9.56 11.15
CA ALA A 57 -12.17 8.61 10.36
C ALA A 57 -12.11 7.21 10.98
N HIS A 58 -12.32 7.10 12.30
CA HIS A 58 -12.27 5.85 13.06
C HIS A 58 -13.66 5.27 13.36
N ALA A 59 -14.73 5.92 12.90
CA ALA A 59 -16.07 5.38 13.03
C ALA A 59 -16.19 4.12 12.16
N GLN A 60 -16.74 3.03 12.69
CA GLN A 60 -16.86 1.75 11.98
C GLN A 60 -17.73 1.83 10.71
N ALA A 61 -18.64 2.82 10.65
CA ALA A 61 -19.45 3.10 9.47
C ALA A 61 -18.69 3.86 8.37
N ASN A 62 -17.49 4.40 8.66
CA ASN A 62 -16.69 5.14 7.70
C ASN A 62 -15.80 4.17 6.91
N PRO A 63 -15.92 4.10 5.58
CA PRO A 63 -15.06 3.24 4.75
C PRO A 63 -13.56 3.50 4.94
N LEU A 64 -13.17 4.75 5.29
CA LEU A 64 -11.76 5.10 5.57
C LEU A 64 -11.18 4.29 6.73
N GLU A 65 -11.99 3.92 7.72
CA GLU A 65 -11.56 3.11 8.87
C GLU A 65 -11.07 1.73 8.40
N ARG A 66 -11.83 1.09 7.51
CA ARG A 66 -11.48 -0.22 6.95
C ARG A 66 -10.19 -0.13 6.14
N HIS A 67 -10.11 0.82 5.23
CA HIS A 67 -8.93 1.00 4.38
C HIS A 67 -7.67 1.34 5.17
N LEU A 68 -7.78 2.19 6.19
CA LEU A 68 -6.67 2.54 7.07
C LEU A 68 -6.18 1.30 7.85
N ARG A 69 -7.10 0.48 8.40
CA ARG A 69 -6.73 -0.78 9.07
C ARG A 69 -6.02 -1.75 8.14
N ASP A 70 -6.53 -1.93 6.92
CA ASP A 70 -5.95 -2.88 5.96
C ASP A 70 -4.53 -2.46 5.57
N VAL A 71 -4.29 -1.16 5.35
CA VAL A 71 -2.94 -0.61 5.12
C VAL A 71 -2.02 -0.83 6.31
N LEU A 72 -2.47 -0.49 7.52
CA LEU A 72 -1.66 -0.65 8.74
C LEU A 72 -1.29 -2.12 8.99
N ARG A 73 -2.22 -3.04 8.77
CA ARG A 73 -1.98 -4.48 8.91
C ARG A 73 -1.01 -5.01 7.85
N ALA A 74 -1.16 -4.55 6.60
CA ALA A 74 -0.27 -4.94 5.52
C ALA A 74 1.18 -4.47 5.70
N ARG A 75 1.43 -3.41 6.49
CA ARG A 75 2.80 -2.96 6.84
C ARG A 75 3.53 -3.98 7.73
N ILE A 76 2.81 -4.68 8.60
CA ILE A 76 3.39 -5.64 9.56
C ILE A 76 3.79 -6.94 8.85
N HIS A 77 3.09 -7.30 7.77
CA HIS A 77 3.38 -8.51 6.98
C HIS A 77 4.39 -8.31 5.84
N ARG A 78 4.97 -7.11 5.67
CA ARG A 78 6.12 -6.95 4.77
C ARG A 78 7.38 -7.55 5.42
N PRO A 79 8.36 -8.04 4.64
CA PRO A 79 9.71 -8.17 5.16
C PRO A 79 10.11 -6.78 5.71
N GLN A 80 10.30 -6.70 7.02
CA GLN A 80 10.62 -5.46 7.71
C GLN A 80 11.91 -4.89 7.10
N GLY A 81 12.12 -3.57 7.18
CA GLY A 81 13.28 -2.92 6.55
C GLY A 81 14.62 -3.56 6.93
N ASP A 82 14.69 -4.13 8.14
CA ASP A 82 15.86 -4.86 8.63
C ASP A 82 16.03 -6.23 7.95
N ALA A 83 14.93 -6.95 7.68
CA ALA A 83 14.95 -8.18 6.91
C ALA A 83 15.35 -7.94 5.45
N VAL A 84 14.85 -6.86 4.83
CA VAL A 84 15.26 -6.45 3.47
C VAL A 84 16.74 -6.09 3.45
N ARG A 85 17.23 -5.33 4.44
CA ARG A 85 18.64 -4.94 4.55
C ARG A 85 19.55 -6.14 4.81
N ALA A 86 19.11 -7.09 5.63
CA ALA A 86 19.83 -8.34 5.87
C ALA A 86 19.91 -9.20 4.62
N ALA A 87 18.79 -9.38 3.91
CA ALA A 87 18.77 -10.10 2.64
C ALA A 87 19.66 -9.42 1.58
N GLY A 88 19.64 -8.08 1.50
CA GLY A 88 20.51 -7.32 0.61
C GLY A 88 22.00 -7.49 0.92
N ARG A 89 22.37 -7.50 2.21
CA ARG A 89 23.72 -7.83 2.67
C ARG A 89 24.17 -9.21 2.22
N THR A 90 23.34 -10.22 2.47
CA THR A 90 23.60 -11.61 2.04
C THR A 90 23.73 -11.73 0.52
N ALA A 91 22.85 -11.07 -0.24
CA ALA A 91 22.87 -11.13 -1.71
C ALA A 91 24.05 -10.39 -2.34
N LEU A 92 24.54 -9.32 -1.71
CA LEU A 92 25.66 -8.51 -2.20
C LEU A 92 27.02 -8.92 -1.61
N GLY A 93 27.06 -9.92 -0.74
CA GLY A 93 28.28 -10.36 -0.06
C GLY A 93 28.88 -9.27 0.85
N ARG A 94 28.05 -8.43 1.47
CA ARG A 94 28.46 -7.34 2.37
C ARG A 94 27.90 -7.49 3.77
#